data_AF-A0A1V6XQS8-F1
#
_entry.id   AF-A0A1V6XQS8-F1
#
_cell.length_a   1.000
_cell.length_b   1.000
_cell.length_c   1.000
_cell.angle_alpha   90.00
_cell.angle_beta   90.00
_cell.angle_gamma   90.00
#
_symmetry.space_group_name_H-M   'P 1'
#
loop_
_entity.id
_entity.type
_entity.pdbx_description
1 polymer ?
#
loop_
_entity_poly.entity_id
_entity_poly.type
_entity_poly.pdbx_seq_one_letter_code
_entity_poly.pdbx_strand_id
1 'polypeptide(L)'
;MVGSRKSGSMENNENEGWRGFRIDQITNKVKISVPRLLPNIFTVNSGSNDCVQNFEIDTAGERISEMLEYLWTTSSGSTVILSTLLPNLDGKIESRVLRINEKFREMANVKAAEGREIIFEDMHSSDGPKISDLADGTHPNDVGYAKMAMIWRGGIYEAVHKGFVQRHCDYAGPEIIAS
;
A
#
# COMPACT_ATOMS: atom_id res chain seq x y z
N MET A 1 -9.73 -7.85 6.96
CA MET A 1 -9.50 -7.09 5.74
C MET A 1 -10.73 -7.21 4.85
N VAL A 2 -10.96 -6.30 3.90
CA VAL A 2 -12.07 -6.40 2.94
C VAL A 2 -11.47 -6.43 1.55
N GLY A 3 -12.17 -7.06 0.63
CA GLY A 3 -11.71 -7.16 -0.75
C GLY A 3 -12.36 -8.30 -1.49
N SER A 4 -12.17 -8.32 -2.79
CA SER A 4 -12.75 -9.32 -3.68
C SER A 4 -11.96 -10.63 -3.75
N ARG A 5 -10.76 -10.69 -3.14
CA ARG A 5 -9.88 -11.87 -3.15
C ARG A 5 -9.70 -12.42 -1.74
N LYS A 6 -9.51 -13.73 -1.61
CA LYS A 6 -9.14 -14.37 -0.33
C LYS A 6 -7.77 -15.02 -0.45
N SER A 7 -6.87 -14.79 0.51
CA SER A 7 -5.56 -15.44 0.56
C SER A 7 -5.00 -15.51 1.97
N GLY A 8 -4.36 -16.63 2.31
CA GLY A 8 -3.86 -16.90 3.67
C GLY A 8 -4.91 -17.61 4.54
N SER A 9 -4.47 -18.11 5.70
CA SER A 9 -5.27 -18.94 6.61
C SER A 9 -5.98 -18.16 7.72
N MET A 10 -5.81 -16.84 7.80
CA MET A 10 -6.47 -16.00 8.80
C MET A 10 -7.98 -15.85 8.53
N GLU A 11 -8.76 -15.64 9.59
CA GLU A 11 -10.22 -15.54 9.50
C GLU A 11 -10.70 -14.42 8.56
N ASN A 12 -10.00 -13.28 8.59
CA ASN A 12 -10.36 -12.10 7.82
C ASN A 12 -9.39 -11.85 6.65
N ASN A 13 -9.34 -12.81 5.73
CA ASN A 13 -8.34 -12.92 4.66
C ASN A 13 -8.71 -12.25 3.32
N GLU A 14 -9.74 -11.40 3.31
CA GLU A 14 -10.19 -10.68 2.11
C GLU A 14 -9.25 -9.52 1.76
N ASN A 15 -8.83 -9.35 0.50
CA ASN A 15 -7.91 -8.28 0.09
C ASN A 15 -8.07 -7.89 -1.38
N GLU A 16 -7.37 -6.83 -1.78
CA GLU A 16 -7.25 -6.38 -3.16
C GLU A 16 -5.78 -6.49 -3.64
N GLY A 17 -5.10 -7.58 -3.26
CA GLY A 17 -3.76 -7.90 -3.73
C GLY A 17 -3.79 -8.56 -5.12
N TRP A 18 -3.08 -7.98 -6.09
CA TRP A 18 -3.11 -8.41 -7.49
C TRP A 18 -1.70 -8.72 -8.01
N ARG A 19 -1.31 -10.00 -7.95
CA ARG A 19 -0.04 -10.48 -8.52
C ARG A 19 0.14 -9.99 -9.96
N GLY A 20 1.28 -9.37 -10.22
CA GLY A 20 1.68 -8.87 -11.53
C GLY A 20 1.07 -7.53 -11.95
N PHE A 21 0.19 -6.92 -11.13
CA PHE A 21 -0.47 -5.68 -11.51
C PHE A 21 0.36 -4.46 -11.16
N ARG A 22 0.39 -3.52 -12.11
CA ARG A 22 0.92 -2.17 -11.93
C ARG A 22 -0.08 -1.26 -11.22
N ILE A 23 0.37 -0.06 -10.86
CA ILE A 23 -0.47 0.98 -10.25
C ILE A 23 -1.75 1.22 -11.05
N ASP A 24 -1.67 1.42 -12.37
CA ASP A 24 -2.84 1.70 -13.23
C ASP A 24 -3.87 0.56 -13.22
N GLN A 25 -3.39 -0.67 -13.17
CA GLN A 25 -4.24 -1.86 -13.18
C GLN A 25 -4.90 -2.08 -11.82
N ILE A 26 -4.18 -1.80 -10.72
CA ILE A 26 -4.75 -1.79 -9.37
C ILE A 26 -5.79 -0.66 -9.24
N THR A 27 -5.53 0.52 -9.79
CA THR A 27 -6.50 1.64 -9.83
C THR A 27 -7.83 1.22 -10.46
N ASN A 28 -7.79 0.40 -11.53
CA ASN A 28 -9.01 -0.14 -12.13
C ASN A 28 -9.76 -1.13 -11.23
N LYS A 29 -9.07 -1.86 -10.35
CA LYS A 29 -9.70 -2.77 -9.38
C LYS A 29 -10.32 -2.02 -8.21
N VAL A 30 -9.61 -1.04 -7.65
CA VAL A 30 -10.14 -0.23 -6.54
C VAL A 30 -11.38 0.56 -6.96
N LYS A 31 -11.45 1.04 -8.21
CA LYS A 31 -12.65 1.68 -8.77
C LYS A 31 -13.90 0.80 -8.76
N ILE A 32 -13.73 -0.51 -8.67
CA ILE A 32 -14.81 -1.49 -8.61
C ILE A 32 -15.11 -1.91 -7.17
N SER A 33 -14.10 -2.06 -6.31
CA SER A 33 -14.28 -2.57 -4.94
C SER A 33 -14.64 -1.48 -3.93
N VAL A 34 -13.97 -0.33 -3.96
CA VAL A 34 -14.07 0.72 -2.92
C VAL A 34 -15.47 1.31 -2.78
N PRO A 35 -16.22 1.63 -3.86
CA PRO A 35 -17.59 2.15 -3.71
C PRO A 35 -18.56 1.19 -3.00
N ARG A 36 -18.23 -0.11 -2.92
CA ARG A 36 -19.06 -1.14 -2.28
C ARG A 36 -18.62 -1.47 -0.86
N LEU A 37 -17.33 -1.27 -0.55
CA LEU A 37 -16.73 -1.68 0.71
C LEU A 37 -16.54 -0.51 1.68
N LEU A 38 -16.37 0.70 1.16
CA LEU A 38 -16.13 1.94 1.92
C LEU A 38 -15.17 1.77 3.13
N PRO A 39 -13.93 1.28 2.93
CA PRO A 39 -12.98 1.08 4.03
C PRO A 39 -12.59 2.41 4.70
N ASN A 40 -12.40 2.38 6.01
CA ASN A 40 -11.89 3.54 6.76
C ASN A 40 -10.35 3.61 6.80
N ILE A 41 -9.66 2.49 6.53
CA ILE A 41 -8.20 2.42 6.44
C ILE A 41 -7.80 1.66 5.17
N PHE A 42 -6.86 2.22 4.42
CA PHE A 42 -6.21 1.58 3.29
C PHE A 42 -4.73 1.39 3.59
N THR A 43 -4.20 0.19 3.38
CA THR A 43 -2.76 -0.07 3.34
C THR A 43 -2.36 -0.30 1.88
N VAL A 44 -1.39 0.47 1.39
CA VAL A 44 -1.06 0.52 -0.03
C VAL A 44 0.43 0.27 -0.25
N ASN A 45 0.76 -0.84 -0.92
CA ASN A 45 2.07 -1.15 -1.46
C ASN A 45 1.92 -1.49 -2.94
N SER A 46 2.08 -0.52 -3.83
CA SER A 46 1.84 -0.72 -5.26
C SER A 46 2.91 0.00 -6.09
N GLY A 47 3.48 -0.69 -7.08
CA GLY A 47 4.56 -0.15 -7.92
C GLY A 47 5.70 -1.14 -8.19
N SER A 48 5.81 -2.24 -7.45
CA SER A 48 6.85 -3.26 -7.70
C SER A 48 6.76 -3.81 -9.13
N ASN A 49 5.55 -4.00 -9.66
CA ASN A 49 5.35 -4.45 -11.03
C ASN A 49 5.64 -3.37 -12.08
N ASP A 50 5.48 -2.08 -11.75
CA ASP A 50 5.94 -0.99 -12.60
C ASP A 50 7.47 -1.06 -12.77
N CYS A 51 8.21 -1.31 -11.68
CA CYS A 51 9.65 -1.55 -11.71
C CYS A 51 10.01 -2.78 -12.55
N VAL A 52 9.38 -3.93 -12.29
CA VAL A 52 9.65 -5.19 -13.03
C VAL A 52 9.38 -5.00 -14.53
N GLN A 53 8.29 -4.32 -14.88
CA GLN A 53 7.84 -4.13 -16.27
C GLN A 53 8.46 -2.90 -16.95
N ASN A 54 9.31 -2.14 -16.24
CA ASN A 54 9.86 -0.87 -16.72
C ASN A 54 8.81 0.16 -17.17
N PHE A 55 7.67 0.21 -16.48
CA PHE A 55 6.53 0.98 -16.92
C PHE A 55 6.47 2.33 -16.20
N GLU A 56 6.60 3.42 -16.96
CA GLU A 56 6.31 4.79 -16.51
C GLU A 56 6.84 5.12 -15.10
N ILE A 57 8.13 4.82 -14.87
CA ILE A 57 8.80 4.99 -13.57
C ILE A 57 8.77 6.45 -13.12
N ASP A 58 8.92 7.37 -14.07
CA ASP A 58 8.96 8.80 -13.77
C ASP A 58 7.63 9.37 -13.30
N THR A 59 6.50 8.77 -13.73
CA THR A 59 5.16 9.23 -13.36
C THR A 59 4.49 8.39 -12.28
N ALA A 60 5.21 7.43 -11.69
CA ALA A 60 4.66 6.55 -10.66
C ALA A 60 4.10 7.34 -9.45
N GLY A 61 4.75 8.45 -9.08
CA GLY A 61 4.30 9.34 -8.02
C GLY A 61 2.94 10.00 -8.32
N GLU A 62 2.74 10.48 -9.55
CA GLU A 62 1.45 11.04 -9.95
C GLU A 62 0.36 9.95 -10.01
N ARG A 63 0.67 8.80 -10.60
CA ARG A 63 -0.29 7.69 -10.75
C ARG A 63 -0.75 7.14 -9.39
N ILE A 64 0.16 7.00 -8.42
CA ILE A 64 -0.24 6.58 -7.07
C ILE A 64 -1.06 7.69 -6.39
N SER A 65 -0.69 8.96 -6.56
CA SER A 65 -1.42 10.11 -6.01
C SER A 65 -2.88 10.13 -6.49
N GLU A 66 -3.10 9.95 -7.80
CA GLU A 66 -4.44 9.85 -8.38
C GLU A 66 -5.26 8.69 -7.81
N MET A 67 -4.63 7.54 -7.60
CA MET A 67 -5.27 6.40 -6.96
C MET A 67 -5.70 6.74 -5.53
N LEU A 68 -4.82 7.34 -4.72
CA LEU A 68 -5.12 7.71 -3.34
C LEU A 68 -6.21 8.78 -3.25
N GLU A 69 -6.19 9.77 -4.13
CA GLU A 69 -7.24 10.78 -4.27
C GLU A 69 -8.61 10.15 -4.55
N TYR A 70 -8.65 9.12 -5.39
CA TYR A 70 -9.88 8.36 -5.61
C TYR A 70 -10.35 7.63 -4.33
N LEU A 71 -9.44 7.05 -3.54
CA LEU A 71 -9.78 6.38 -2.28
C LEU A 71 -10.41 7.36 -1.28
N TRP A 72 -9.79 8.50 -1.04
CA TRP A 72 -10.31 9.53 -0.13
C TRP A 72 -11.63 10.12 -0.60
N THR A 73 -11.80 10.30 -1.92
CA THR A 73 -13.04 10.84 -2.48
C THR A 73 -14.19 9.85 -2.37
N THR A 74 -13.92 8.56 -2.58
CA THR A 74 -14.95 7.51 -2.58
C THR A 74 -15.31 7.06 -1.17
N SER A 75 -14.30 6.92 -0.30
CA SER A 75 -14.46 6.62 1.11
C SER A 75 -14.06 7.85 1.93
N SER A 76 -15.01 8.79 2.05
CA SER A 76 -14.77 10.05 2.75
C SER A 76 -14.40 9.81 4.22
N GLY A 77 -13.36 10.49 4.71
CA GLY A 77 -12.84 10.30 6.07
C GLY A 77 -12.03 9.02 6.27
N SER A 78 -11.52 8.43 5.18
CA SER A 78 -10.60 7.30 5.25
C SER A 78 -9.15 7.75 5.43
N THR A 79 -8.38 6.93 6.14
CA THR A 79 -6.93 7.05 6.24
C THR A 79 -6.23 6.17 5.20
N VAL A 80 -5.17 6.67 4.60
CA VAL A 80 -4.24 5.87 3.79
C VAL A 80 -2.93 5.68 4.53
N ILE A 81 -2.44 4.46 4.57
CA ILE A 81 -1.09 4.10 4.99
C ILE A 81 -0.36 3.64 3.74
N LEU A 82 0.47 4.52 3.17
CA LEU A 82 1.27 4.24 1.99
C LEU A 82 2.65 3.77 2.43
N SER A 83 3.18 2.71 1.82
CA SER A 83 4.56 2.30 2.06
C SER A 83 5.48 2.58 0.87
N THR A 84 6.79 2.68 1.14
CA THR A 84 7.81 2.34 0.14
C THR A 84 7.63 0.92 -0.38
N LEU A 85 8.13 0.65 -1.58
CA LEU A 85 8.24 -0.68 -2.17
C LEU A 85 9.35 -1.50 -1.47
N LEU A 86 9.19 -2.82 -1.50
CA LEU A 86 10.19 -3.76 -0.99
C LEU A 86 11.45 -3.77 -1.87
N PRO A 87 12.60 -4.19 -1.32
CA PRO A 87 13.80 -4.44 -2.12
C PRO A 87 13.57 -5.48 -3.21
N ASN A 88 14.33 -5.38 -4.30
CA ASN A 88 14.37 -6.37 -5.37
C ASN A 88 15.76 -7.01 -5.48
N LEU A 89 15.81 -8.31 -5.80
CA LEU A 89 17.07 -9.03 -6.00
C LEU A 89 17.83 -8.56 -7.25
N ASP A 90 17.13 -8.19 -8.32
CA ASP A 90 17.76 -7.68 -9.54
C ASP A 90 18.14 -6.20 -9.36
N GLY A 91 19.43 -5.88 -9.49
CA GLY A 91 19.95 -4.52 -9.27
C GLY A 91 19.36 -3.45 -10.21
N LYS A 92 18.92 -3.81 -11.43
CA LYS A 92 18.27 -2.86 -12.33
C LYS A 92 16.82 -2.59 -11.89
N ILE A 93 16.10 -3.63 -11.46
CA ILE A 93 14.77 -3.46 -10.86
C ILE A 93 14.88 -2.65 -9.57
N GLU A 94 15.85 -2.96 -8.71
CA GLU A 94 16.11 -2.27 -7.45
C GLU A 94 16.39 -0.78 -7.67
N SER A 95 17.19 -0.41 -8.68
CA SER A 95 17.41 1.01 -9.00
C SER A 95 16.12 1.78 -9.31
N ARG A 96 15.10 1.11 -9.87
CA ARG A 96 13.79 1.70 -10.15
C ARG A 96 12.92 1.74 -8.91
N VAL A 97 12.99 0.70 -8.07
CA VAL A 97 12.35 0.68 -6.73
C VAL A 97 12.79 1.88 -5.93
N LEU A 98 14.09 2.13 -5.82
CA LEU A 98 14.62 3.28 -5.07
C LEU A 98 14.12 4.62 -5.64
N ARG A 99 14.08 4.77 -6.97
CA ARG A 99 13.54 5.98 -7.63
C ARG A 99 12.04 6.19 -7.34
N ILE A 100 11.24 5.12 -7.38
CA ILE A 100 9.80 5.20 -7.06
C ILE A 100 9.59 5.50 -5.58
N ASN A 101 10.38 4.91 -4.69
CA ASN A 101 10.29 5.15 -3.24
C ASN A 101 10.50 6.63 -2.89
N GLU A 102 11.47 7.29 -3.53
CA GLU A 102 11.68 8.74 -3.35
C GLU A 102 10.48 9.55 -3.84
N LYS A 103 9.93 9.22 -5.01
CA LYS A 103 8.70 9.86 -5.54
C LYS A 103 7.50 9.68 -4.62
N PHE A 104 7.35 8.49 -4.03
CA PHE A 104 6.27 8.21 -3.08
C PHE A 104 6.44 9.03 -1.80
N ARG A 105 7.67 9.16 -1.29
CA ARG A 105 7.98 9.98 -0.12
C ARG A 105 7.66 11.46 -0.37
N GLU A 106 8.11 12.00 -1.50
CA GLU A 106 7.80 13.37 -1.91
C GLU A 106 6.28 13.61 -2.03
N MET A 107 5.58 12.72 -2.73
CA MET A 107 4.13 12.78 -2.91
C MET A 107 3.39 12.70 -1.57
N ALA A 108 3.77 11.79 -0.69
CA ALA A 108 3.13 11.63 0.62
C ALA A 108 3.31 12.87 1.49
N ASN A 109 4.48 13.51 1.45
CA ASN A 109 4.72 14.78 2.14
C ASN A 109 3.81 15.90 1.60
N VAL A 110 3.63 15.98 0.27
CA VAL A 110 2.69 16.94 -0.34
C VAL A 110 1.26 16.67 0.12
N LYS A 111 0.81 15.41 0.10
CA LYS A 111 -0.55 15.05 0.55
C LYS A 111 -0.79 15.31 2.04
N ALA A 112 0.19 15.04 2.88
CA ALA A 112 0.12 15.39 4.29
C ALA A 112 0.02 16.91 4.49
N ALA A 113 0.79 17.71 3.73
CA ALA A 113 0.73 19.17 3.77
C ALA A 113 -0.61 19.73 3.26
N GLU A 114 -1.27 19.04 2.33
CA GLU A 114 -2.64 19.32 1.87
C GLU A 114 -3.72 18.93 2.90
N GLY A 115 -3.33 18.32 4.03
CA GLY A 115 -4.25 17.89 5.09
C GLY A 115 -4.93 16.54 4.82
N ARG A 116 -4.44 15.74 3.86
CA ARG A 116 -4.92 14.37 3.68
C ARG A 116 -4.48 13.51 4.88
N GLU A 117 -5.36 12.61 5.30
CA GLU A 117 -5.07 11.61 6.32
C GLU A 117 -4.20 10.50 5.73
N ILE A 118 -2.89 10.76 5.68
CA ILE A 118 -1.87 9.84 5.18
C ILE A 118 -0.80 9.56 6.24
N ILE A 119 -0.45 8.28 6.40
CA ILE A 119 0.75 7.82 7.09
C ILE A 119 1.69 7.23 6.04
N PHE A 120 2.97 7.57 6.09
CA PHE A 120 3.98 7.05 5.18
C PHE A 120 4.94 6.12 5.91
N GLU A 121 4.97 4.86 5.49
CA GLU A 121 5.75 3.79 6.11
C GLU A 121 6.93 3.34 5.23
N ASP A 122 8.00 2.86 5.87
CA ASP A 122 9.21 2.46 5.15
C ASP A 122 9.48 0.94 5.20
N MET A 123 9.01 0.24 4.18
CA MET A 123 9.25 -1.20 3.96
C MET A 123 10.66 -1.51 3.46
N HIS A 124 11.44 -0.50 3.05
CA HIS A 124 12.83 -0.65 2.62
C HIS A 124 13.83 -0.43 3.78
N SER A 125 13.33 0.05 4.92
CA SER A 125 14.10 0.27 6.16
C SER A 125 14.76 -1.01 6.70
N SER A 126 15.66 -0.86 7.70
CA SER A 126 16.30 -2.00 8.40
C SER A 126 15.32 -3.03 8.96
N ASP A 127 14.12 -2.60 9.35
CA ASP A 127 13.10 -3.45 9.96
C ASP A 127 12.17 -4.10 8.91
N GLY A 128 12.22 -3.62 7.66
CA GLY A 128 11.47 -4.16 6.54
C GLY A 128 12.03 -5.47 5.96
N PRO A 129 11.29 -6.09 5.02
CA PRO A 129 11.74 -7.28 4.29
C PRO A 129 13.11 -7.10 3.64
N LYS A 130 13.95 -8.13 3.73
CA LYS A 130 15.26 -8.20 3.09
C LYS A 130 15.22 -9.12 1.88
N ILE A 131 16.30 -9.13 1.10
CA ILE A 131 16.45 -10.03 -0.05
C ILE A 131 16.26 -11.51 0.34
N SER A 132 16.73 -11.91 1.54
CA SER A 132 16.51 -13.25 2.10
C SER A 132 15.06 -13.58 2.42
N ASP A 133 14.21 -12.56 2.51
CA ASP A 133 12.80 -12.66 2.84
C ASP A 133 11.92 -12.64 1.57
N LEU A 134 12.53 -12.76 0.39
CA LEU A 134 11.85 -12.85 -0.90
C LEU A 134 11.82 -14.29 -1.39
N ALA A 135 10.66 -14.73 -1.89
CA ALA A 135 10.46 -16.09 -2.41
C ALA A 135 11.02 -16.27 -3.82
N ASP A 136 10.94 -15.23 -4.66
CA ASP A 136 11.34 -15.26 -6.07
C ASP A 136 12.20 -14.05 -6.49
N GLY A 137 12.72 -13.31 -5.51
CA GLY A 137 13.50 -12.09 -5.72
C GLY A 137 12.66 -10.81 -5.91
N THR A 138 11.32 -10.92 -5.94
CA THR A 138 10.40 -9.76 -5.95
C THR A 138 9.33 -9.86 -4.87
N HIS A 139 8.69 -11.02 -4.74
CA HIS A 139 7.59 -11.21 -3.80
C HIS A 139 8.11 -11.72 -2.45
N PRO A 140 7.58 -11.23 -1.32
CA PRO A 140 7.98 -11.69 0.00
C PRO A 140 7.54 -13.15 0.24
N ASN A 141 8.31 -13.85 1.07
CA ASN A 141 7.92 -15.10 1.71
C ASN A 141 7.20 -14.82 3.04
N ASP A 142 6.87 -15.85 3.81
CA ASP A 142 6.14 -15.70 5.08
C ASP A 142 6.85 -14.80 6.09
N VAL A 143 8.19 -14.85 6.16
CA VAL A 143 8.99 -13.96 7.03
C VAL A 143 8.90 -12.52 6.54
N GLY A 144 8.98 -12.30 5.23
CA GLY A 144 8.81 -10.98 4.62
C GLY A 144 7.41 -10.41 4.90
N TYR A 145 6.36 -11.19 4.69
CA TYR A 145 4.99 -10.77 5.00
C TYR A 145 4.80 -10.46 6.50
N ALA A 146 5.42 -11.22 7.41
CA ALA A 146 5.37 -10.92 8.83
C ALA A 146 6.02 -9.57 9.17
N LYS A 147 7.15 -9.23 8.55
CA LYS A 147 7.79 -7.91 8.71
C LYS A 147 6.93 -6.78 8.16
N MET A 148 6.33 -6.98 6.97
CA MET A 148 5.38 -6.01 6.43
C MET A 148 4.21 -5.78 7.37
N ALA A 149 3.63 -6.84 7.93
CA ALA A 149 2.51 -6.74 8.87
C ALA A 149 2.88 -5.95 10.13
N MET A 150 4.12 -6.07 10.62
CA MET A 150 4.61 -5.29 11.76
C MET A 150 4.69 -3.79 11.45
N ILE A 151 5.17 -3.43 10.25
CA ILE A 151 5.24 -2.04 9.79
C ILE A 151 3.83 -1.47 9.60
N TRP A 152 2.93 -2.23 8.96
CA TRP A 152 1.53 -1.82 8.84
C TRP A 152 0.86 -1.57 10.18
N ARG A 153 1.09 -2.46 11.15
CA ARG A 153 0.59 -2.28 12.50
C ARG A 153 1.12 -0.98 13.13
N GLY A 154 2.38 -0.64 12.91
CA GLY A 154 2.98 0.62 13.33
C GLY A 154 2.21 1.83 12.76
N GLY A 155 2.02 1.86 11.45
CA GLY A 155 1.30 2.96 10.79
C GLY A 155 -0.17 3.08 11.19
N ILE A 156 -0.84 1.96 11.47
CA ILE A 156 -2.20 1.97 12.00
C ILE A 156 -2.22 2.60 13.40
N TYR A 157 -1.27 2.24 14.27
CA TYR A 157 -1.17 2.85 15.59
C TYR A 157 -0.87 4.35 15.51
N GLU A 158 -0.01 4.78 14.58
CA GLU A 158 0.26 6.20 14.35
C GLU A 158 -1.01 6.94 13.87
N ALA A 159 -1.74 6.37 12.91
CA ALA A 159 -3.00 6.92 12.43
C ALA A 159 -4.02 7.10 13.56
N VAL A 160 -4.15 6.09 14.44
CA VAL A 160 -5.01 6.17 15.64
C VAL A 160 -4.54 7.27 16.58
N HIS A 161 -3.23 7.38 16.84
CA HIS A 161 -2.67 8.40 17.72
C HIS A 161 -2.89 9.83 17.19
N LYS A 162 -2.82 10.00 15.87
CA LYS A 162 -3.11 11.28 15.18
C LYS A 162 -4.61 11.58 15.06
N GLY A 163 -5.49 10.65 15.43
CA GLY A 163 -6.93 10.80 15.32
C GLY A 163 -7.46 10.68 13.88
N PHE A 164 -6.68 10.12 12.96
CA PHE A 164 -7.08 9.93 11.55
C PHE A 164 -8.09 8.78 11.39
N VAL A 165 -8.09 7.83 12.33
CA VAL A 165 -9.03 6.70 12.27
C VAL A 165 -10.36 7.07 12.90
N GLN A 166 -11.39 7.19 12.06
CA GLN A 166 -12.75 7.43 12.54
C GLN A 166 -13.35 6.19 13.22
N ARG A 167 -13.92 6.40 14.41
CA ARG A 167 -14.75 5.40 15.10
C ARG A 167 -16.12 5.36 14.42
N HIS A 168 -16.44 4.30 13.71
CA HIS A 168 -17.82 4.08 13.26
C HIS A 168 -18.61 3.42 14.38
N CYS A 169 -19.78 3.99 14.72
CA CYS A 169 -20.63 3.46 15.79
C CYS A 169 -21.26 2.10 15.47
N ASP A 170 -21.18 1.54 14.25
CA ASP A 170 -21.92 0.31 13.92
C ASP A 170 -21.21 -0.71 13.00
N TYR A 171 -19.90 -0.61 12.71
CA TYR A 171 -19.22 -1.69 11.97
C TYR A 171 -17.77 -1.92 12.44
N ALA A 172 -17.49 -3.16 12.84
CA ALA A 172 -16.16 -3.64 13.20
C ALA A 172 -15.37 -4.07 11.94
N GLY A 173 -14.53 -3.16 11.43
CA GLY A 173 -13.49 -3.38 10.41
C GLY A 173 -13.99 -3.50 8.96
N PRO A 174 -13.12 -3.47 7.92
CA PRO A 174 -11.66 -3.67 7.97
C PRO A 174 -10.78 -2.95 6.89
N GLU A 175 -9.47 -3.17 6.95
CA GLU A 175 -8.45 -2.65 6.01
C GLU A 175 -8.51 -3.27 4.60
N ILE A 176 -8.18 -2.49 3.56
CA ILE A 176 -7.77 -3.04 2.26
C ILE A 176 -6.24 -3.08 2.22
N ILE A 177 -5.68 -4.26 1.93
CA ILE A 177 -4.31 -4.39 1.42
C ILE A 177 -4.40 -4.38 -0.10
N ALA A 178 -3.92 -3.30 -0.72
CA ALA A 178 -3.62 -3.28 -2.14
C ALA A 178 -2.12 -3.53 -2.30
N SER A 179 -1.77 -4.74 -2.77
CA SER A 179 -0.40 -5.21 -3.03
C SER A 179 -0.23 -5.76 -4.44
#